data_AF-A0A934XQ26-F1
#
_entry.id   AF-A0A934XQ26-F1
#
_cell.length_a   1.000
_cell.length_b   1.000
_cell.length_c   1.000
_cell.angle_alpha   90.00
_cell.angle_beta   90.00
_cell.angle_gamma   90.00
#
_symmetry.space_group_name_H-M   'P 1'
#
loop_
_entity.id
_entity.type
_entity.pdbx_description
1 polymer ?
#
loop_
_entity_poly.entity_id
_entity_poly.type
_entity_poly.pdbx_seq_one_letter_code
_entity_poly.pdbx_strand_id
1 'polypeptide(L)'
;MNWADRVYSLGRGVCSIRGETKIDTRFIKYCLDWKLEALLKYAGGELFLTSLQDSIREFEIPFPRHRRKIAGILSAYDDLIENNLRRIKILEEMAQNLYREWFVKFRFPGHRHARFTDSPGPDSGGWEVQRLGEVLELNYGKALKQEDRRGGDVPVYGSSGVVGHHDVPLVNGPGIVVGRKGNVGSIFWSDEDFYPIDTAYFVTSKMPYVFCSTISRRRTSSTTTLPCRA
;
A
#
# COMPACT_ATOMS: atom_id res chain seq x y z
N MET A 1 9.26 14.52 14.59
CA MET A 1 10.46 14.14 15.39
C MET A 1 10.45 12.66 15.75
N ASN A 2 11.61 12.06 16.03
CA ASN A 2 11.70 10.67 16.47
C ASN A 2 11.39 10.55 17.97
N TRP A 3 10.64 9.52 18.35
CA TRP A 3 10.38 9.16 19.75
C TRP A 3 11.14 7.88 20.09
N ALA A 4 11.83 7.88 21.22
CA ALA A 4 12.51 6.70 21.73
C ALA A 4 11.80 6.17 22.98
N ASP A 5 11.29 4.95 22.89
CA ASP A 5 10.61 4.22 23.96
C ASP A 5 11.50 3.14 24.60
N ARG A 6 12.74 2.98 24.12
CA ARG A 6 13.74 1.99 24.55
C ARG A 6 15.06 2.66 24.90
N VAL A 7 16.02 1.90 25.42
CA VAL A 7 17.39 2.41 25.64
C VAL A 7 18.04 2.72 24.30
N TYR A 8 18.67 3.89 24.18
CA TYR A 8 19.34 4.35 22.97
C TYR A 8 20.63 5.10 23.32
N SER A 9 21.53 5.18 22.35
CA SER A 9 22.74 6.02 22.38
C SER A 9 22.63 7.11 21.33
N LEU A 10 23.13 8.31 21.62
CA LEU A 10 23.09 9.44 20.69
C LEU A 10 24.47 9.73 20.10
N GLY A 11 24.50 10.04 18.81
CA GLY A 11 25.69 10.51 18.10
C GLY A 11 25.92 12.02 18.24
N ARG A 12 27.13 12.47 17.90
CA ARG A 12 27.52 13.89 17.85
C ARG A 12 26.77 14.58 16.69
N GLY A 13 25.61 15.17 16.98
CA GLY A 13 24.72 15.77 15.98
C GLY A 13 23.23 15.62 16.30
N VAL A 14 22.89 14.85 17.35
CA VAL A 14 21.51 14.69 17.82
C VAL A 14 21.42 15.19 19.26
N CYS A 15 20.40 16.00 19.55
CA CYS A 15 20.06 16.40 20.91
C CYS A 15 18.86 15.58 21.42
N SER A 16 18.81 15.31 22.72
CA SER A 16 17.59 14.80 23.37
C SER A 16 16.92 15.91 24.15
N ILE A 17 15.60 15.97 24.03
CA ILE A 17 14.75 16.87 24.80
C ILE A 17 13.91 15.99 25.72
N ARG A 18 13.97 16.27 27.01
CA ARG A 18 13.25 15.52 28.04
C ARG A 18 12.60 16.49 29.02
N GLY A 19 11.30 16.34 29.22
CA GLY A 19 10.57 17.05 30.28
C GLY A 19 10.73 16.35 31.62
N GLU A 20 10.30 17.00 32.70
CA GLU A 20 10.34 16.46 34.06
C GLU A 20 9.59 15.12 34.18
N THR A 21 8.48 14.97 33.44
CA THR A 21 7.71 13.73 33.38
C THR A 21 7.60 13.20 31.96
N LYS A 22 7.26 11.92 31.82
CA LYS A 22 7.00 11.28 30.52
C LYS A 22 5.85 11.98 29.77
N ILE A 23 4.81 12.41 30.49
CA ILE A 23 3.67 13.13 29.92
C ILE A 23 4.08 14.52 29.44
N ASP A 24 4.89 15.24 30.23
CA ASP A 24 5.42 16.55 29.82
C ASP A 24 6.34 16.42 28.62
N THR A 25 7.11 15.33 28.51
CA THR A 25 7.94 15.05 27.33
C THR A 25 7.08 14.82 26.08
N ARG A 26 5.97 14.05 26.19
CA ARG A 26 5.02 13.90 25.07
C ARG A 26 4.39 15.24 24.69
N PHE A 27 4.01 16.07 25.68
CA PHE A 27 3.48 17.40 25.43
C PHE A 27 4.46 18.28 24.64
N ILE A 28 5.72 18.36 25.09
CA ILE A 28 6.79 19.12 24.42
C ILE A 28 6.97 18.61 22.99
N LYS A 29 6.99 17.29 22.78
CA LYS A 29 7.04 16.68 21.44
C LYS A 29 5.90 17.18 20.56
N TYR A 30 4.66 17.22 21.05
CA TYR A 30 3.53 17.74 20.27
C TYR A 30 3.67 19.23 19.94
N CYS A 31 4.14 20.06 20.88
CA CYS A 31 4.39 21.48 20.61
C CYS A 31 5.49 21.67 19.55
N LEU A 32 6.54 20.86 19.61
CA LEU A 32 7.65 20.91 18.67
C LEU A 32 7.26 20.39 17.28
N ASP A 33 6.48 19.32 17.20
CA ASP A 33 5.92 18.83 15.93
C ASP A 33 4.97 19.88 15.32
N TRP A 34 4.14 20.55 16.13
CA TRP A 34 3.25 21.63 15.66
C TRP A 34 4.02 22.80 15.07
N LYS A 35 5.14 23.21 15.68
CA LYS A 35 5.99 24.29 15.17
C LYS A 35 7.19 23.80 14.33
N LEU A 36 7.16 22.56 13.85
CA LEU A 36 8.30 21.93 13.17
C LEU A 36 8.76 22.75 11.95
N GLU A 37 7.82 23.25 11.14
CA GLU A 37 8.15 24.08 9.98
C GLU A 37 8.85 25.39 10.35
N ALA A 38 8.42 26.04 11.43
CA ALA A 38 9.07 27.24 11.94
C ALA A 38 10.49 26.89 12.41
N LEU A 39 10.65 25.81 13.17
CA LEU A 39 11.95 25.35 13.66
C LEU A 39 12.90 25.02 12.51
N LEU A 40 12.41 24.37 11.44
CA LEU A 40 13.20 24.08 10.24
C LEU A 40 13.59 25.34 9.46
N LYS A 41 12.73 26.36 9.39
CA LYS A 41 13.07 27.66 8.78
C LYS A 41 14.14 28.41 9.58
N TYR A 42 14.06 28.36 10.91
CA TYR A 42 15.09 28.90 11.80
C TYR A 42 16.43 28.14 11.65
N ALA A 43 16.38 26.82 11.43
CA ALA A 43 17.57 25.99 11.26
C ALA A 43 18.17 26.02 9.83
N GLY A 44 17.41 26.45 8.82
CA GLY A 44 17.80 26.45 7.41
C GLY A 44 18.39 27.77 6.87
N GLY A 45 18.55 28.79 7.72
CA GLY A 45 19.19 30.06 7.34
C GLY A 45 20.72 29.95 7.27
N GLU A 46 21.33 30.71 6.36
CA GLU A 46 22.76 30.70 6.01
C GLU A 46 23.73 31.17 7.13
N LEU A 47 23.26 31.33 8.37
CA LEU A 47 24.03 31.77 9.53
C LEU A 47 24.24 30.62 10.53
N PHE A 48 24.98 29.59 10.12
CA PHE A 48 25.56 28.62 11.06
C PHE A 48 26.72 29.28 11.84
N LEU A 49 26.42 30.10 12.84
CA LEU A 49 27.44 30.61 13.79
C LEU A 49 27.00 30.55 15.27
N THR A 50 25.80 30.05 15.57
CA THR A 50 25.36 29.74 16.93
C THR A 50 24.86 28.30 17.00
N SER A 51 25.16 27.60 18.10
CA SER A 51 24.86 26.18 18.21
C SER A 51 23.35 25.95 18.12
N LEU A 52 22.89 24.93 17.38
CA LEU A 52 21.47 24.51 17.32
C LEU A 52 20.86 24.39 18.73
N GLN A 53 21.69 24.05 19.71
CA GLN A 53 21.34 23.95 21.12
C GLN A 53 20.87 25.28 21.72
N ASP A 54 21.46 26.41 21.35
CA ASP A 54 21.06 27.73 21.86
C ASP A 54 19.75 28.19 21.21
N SER A 55 19.58 27.95 19.91
CA SER A 55 18.31 28.24 19.22
C SER A 55 17.14 27.41 19.75
N ILE A 56 17.37 26.15 20.12
CA ILE A 56 16.34 25.30 20.76
C ILE A 56 16.01 25.80 22.17
N ARG A 57 16.99 26.35 22.91
CA ARG A 57 16.78 26.88 24.27
C ARG A 57 15.94 28.16 24.28
N GLU A 58 16.14 29.02 23.28
CA GLU A 58 15.38 30.28 23.14
C GLU A 58 13.99 30.07 22.54
N PHE A 59 13.68 28.86 22.07
CA PHE A 59 12.42 28.58 21.40
C PHE A 59 11.23 28.53 22.36
N GLU A 60 10.32 29.49 22.23
CA GLU A 60 9.14 29.58 23.07
C GLU A 60 8.05 28.56 22.69
N ILE A 61 7.67 27.73 23.67
CA ILE A 61 6.56 26.78 23.57
C ILE A 61 5.45 27.14 24.56
N PRO A 62 4.16 26.99 24.17
CA PRO A 62 3.05 27.22 25.09
C PRO A 62 3.04 26.13 26.17
N PHE A 63 3.05 26.51 27.45
CA PHE A 63 3.11 25.55 28.58
C PHE A 63 1.96 25.75 29.59
N PRO A 64 0.71 25.42 29.21
CA PRO A 64 -0.46 25.66 30.06
C PRO A 64 -0.58 24.67 31.22
N ARG A 65 -1.39 25.01 32.23
CA ARG A 65 -1.70 24.14 33.38
C ARG A 65 -2.34 22.80 32.98
N HIS A 66 -3.12 22.79 31.90
CA HIS A 66 -3.83 21.59 31.41
C HIS A 66 -3.03 20.73 30.42
N ARG A 67 -1.74 21.02 30.20
CA ARG A 67 -0.86 20.30 29.26
C ARG A 67 -0.89 18.77 29.39
N ARG A 68 -1.03 18.24 30.63
CA ARG A 68 -1.09 16.80 30.88
C ARG A 68 -2.35 16.15 30.29
N LYS A 69 -3.48 16.85 30.33
CA LYS A 69 -4.73 16.38 29.71
C LYS A 69 -4.60 16.37 28.19
N ILE A 70 -4.05 17.45 27.62
CA ILE A 70 -3.82 17.57 26.17
C ILE A 70 -2.89 16.44 25.69
N ALA A 71 -1.74 16.26 26.35
CA ALA A 71 -0.81 15.19 26.00
C ALA A 71 -1.41 13.80 26.19
N GLY A 72 -2.24 13.59 27.22
CA GLY A 72 -2.96 12.34 27.43
C GLY A 72 -3.89 12.00 26.26
N ILE A 73 -4.70 12.96 25.80
CA ILE A 73 -5.61 12.77 24.68
C ILE A 73 -4.83 12.47 23.40
N LEU A 74 -3.82 13.28 23.07
CA LEU A 74 -3.01 13.08 21.86
C LEU A 74 -2.23 11.77 21.90
N SER A 75 -1.72 11.38 23.08
CA SER A 75 -1.04 10.09 23.26
C SER A 75 -1.94 8.90 22.98
N ALA A 76 -3.22 8.97 23.38
CA ALA A 76 -4.15 7.89 23.13
C ALA A 76 -4.38 7.69 21.63
N TYR A 77 -4.45 8.78 20.85
CA TYR A 77 -4.56 8.69 19.39
C TYR A 77 -3.30 8.13 18.73
N ASP A 78 -2.11 8.59 19.13
CA ASP A 78 -0.85 8.07 18.62
C ASP A 78 -0.72 6.56 18.87
N ASP A 79 -1.06 6.10 20.08
CA ASP A 79 -1.00 4.70 20.45
C ASP A 79 -1.99 3.86 19.60
N LEU A 80 -3.17 4.39 19.26
CA LEU A 80 -4.14 3.74 18.36
C LEU A 80 -3.63 3.66 16.91
N ILE A 81 -3.06 4.75 16.39
CA ILE A 81 -2.48 4.79 15.04
C ILE A 81 -1.35 3.77 14.93
N GLU A 82 -0.45 3.75 15.92
CA GLU A 82 0.66 2.81 15.96
C GLU A 82 0.18 1.35 15.99
N ASN A 83 -0.86 1.05 16.77
CA ASN A 83 -1.45 -0.29 16.82
C ASN A 83 -2.02 -0.71 15.45
N ASN A 84 -2.76 0.18 14.79
CA ASN A 84 -3.31 -0.09 13.46
C ASN A 84 -2.22 -0.30 12.40
N LEU A 85 -1.16 0.51 12.42
CA LEU A 85 -0.03 0.33 11.50
C LEU A 85 0.70 -1.00 11.73
N ARG A 86 0.89 -1.42 12.99
CA ARG A 86 1.47 -2.73 13.31
C ARG A 86 0.59 -3.87 12.81
N ARG A 87 -0.74 -3.77 12.98
CA ARG A 87 -1.69 -4.78 12.46
C ARG A 87 -1.61 -4.91 10.94
N ILE A 88 -1.61 -3.79 10.22
CA ILE A 88 -1.48 -3.77 8.76
C ILE A 88 -0.20 -4.50 8.34
N LYS A 89 0.94 -4.17 8.97
CA LYS A 89 2.22 -4.80 8.65
C LYS A 89 2.21 -6.31 8.88
N ILE A 90 1.68 -6.76 10.02
CA ILE A 90 1.59 -8.20 10.33
C ILE A 90 0.69 -8.92 9.32
N LEU A 91 -0.45 -8.34 8.96
CA LEU A 91 -1.36 -8.91 7.97
C LEU A 91 -0.71 -9.01 6.59
N GLU A 92 0.05 -7.99 6.17
CA GLU A 92 0.81 -8.03 4.93
C GLU A 92 1.87 -9.14 4.95
N GLU A 93 2.62 -9.28 6.04
CA GLU A 93 3.63 -10.33 6.21
C GLU A 93 2.98 -11.74 6.21
N MET A 94 1.84 -11.90 6.89
CA MET A 94 1.08 -13.15 6.89
C MET A 94 0.57 -13.51 5.49
N ALA A 95 0.03 -12.55 4.74
CA ALA A 95 -0.45 -12.77 3.38
C ALA A 95 0.68 -13.18 2.42
N GLN A 96 1.84 -12.50 2.50
CA GLN A 96 3.02 -12.84 1.70
C GLN A 96 3.56 -14.23 2.03
N ASN A 97 3.64 -14.58 3.32
CA ASN A 97 4.07 -15.90 3.75
C ASN A 97 3.08 -16.98 3.28
N LEU A 98 1.78 -16.74 3.41
CA LEU A 98 0.76 -17.67 2.94
C LEU A 98 0.90 -17.93 1.44
N TYR A 99 1.05 -16.86 0.63
CA TYR A 99 1.29 -16.97 -0.80
C TYR A 99 2.54 -17.80 -1.12
N ARG A 100 3.66 -17.52 -0.43
CA ARG A 100 4.91 -18.25 -0.64
C ARG A 100 4.79 -19.72 -0.25
N GLU A 101 4.15 -20.03 0.87
CA GLU A 101 3.91 -21.42 1.26
C GLU A 101 3.03 -22.12 0.22
N TRP A 102 1.96 -21.49 -0.27
CA TRP A 102 1.00 -22.14 -1.15
C TRP A 102 1.46 -22.28 -2.60
N PHE A 103 2.03 -21.23 -3.18
CA PHE A 103 2.28 -21.15 -4.63
C PHE A 103 3.75 -21.24 -5.02
N VAL A 104 4.68 -21.12 -4.06
CA VAL A 104 6.12 -21.28 -4.32
C VAL A 104 6.64 -22.57 -3.72
N LYS A 105 6.28 -22.86 -2.46
CA LYS A 105 6.71 -24.08 -1.77
C LYS A 105 5.71 -25.23 -1.86
N PHE A 106 4.49 -24.97 -2.34
CA PHE A 106 3.39 -25.92 -2.44
C PHE A 106 3.07 -26.65 -1.12
N ARG A 107 3.12 -25.94 0.01
CA ARG A 107 2.86 -26.39 1.38
C ARG A 107 1.48 -25.99 1.90
N PHE A 108 0.45 -26.13 1.08
CA PHE A 108 -0.95 -25.89 1.47
C PHE A 108 -1.46 -26.99 2.42
N PRO A 109 -2.55 -26.77 3.17
CA PRO A 109 -3.13 -27.82 4.02
C PRO A 109 -3.40 -29.11 3.24
N GLY A 110 -2.84 -30.24 3.70
CA GLY A 110 -2.94 -31.54 3.00
C GLY A 110 -1.81 -31.85 2.00
N HIS A 111 -0.88 -30.93 1.74
CA HIS A 111 0.21 -31.10 0.75
C HIS A 111 1.11 -32.33 0.97
N ARG A 112 1.21 -32.87 2.19
CA ARG A 112 2.03 -34.06 2.47
C ARG A 112 1.60 -35.29 1.68
N HIS A 113 0.34 -35.33 1.24
CA HIS A 113 -0.22 -36.41 0.41
C HIS A 113 -0.43 -35.97 -1.04
N ALA A 114 -0.06 -34.75 -1.39
CA ALA A 114 -0.10 -34.28 -2.77
C ALA A 114 1.07 -34.92 -3.52
N ARG A 115 0.77 -35.52 -4.67
CA ARG A 115 1.81 -35.93 -5.62
C ARG A 115 2.24 -34.69 -6.39
N PHE A 116 3.43 -34.67 -6.95
CA PHE A 116 3.90 -33.59 -7.81
C PHE A 116 4.29 -34.23 -9.15
N THR A 117 3.76 -33.70 -10.25
CA THR A 117 4.13 -34.11 -11.61
C THR A 117 5.24 -33.21 -12.17
N ASP A 118 5.81 -33.54 -13.32
CA ASP A 118 6.78 -32.70 -14.03
C ASP A 118 6.19 -31.35 -14.53
N SER A 119 4.86 -31.18 -14.46
CA SER A 119 4.22 -29.88 -14.66
C SER A 119 4.25 -29.02 -13.39
N PRO A 120 4.33 -27.67 -13.50
CA PRO A 120 4.38 -26.79 -12.35
C PRO A 120 3.06 -26.84 -11.55
N GLY A 121 3.02 -27.71 -10.53
CA GLY A 121 1.91 -27.80 -9.58
C GLY A 121 1.76 -29.18 -8.92
N PRO A 122 1.04 -29.24 -7.79
CA PRO A 122 0.66 -30.50 -7.15
C PRO A 122 -0.39 -31.23 -7.99
N ASP A 123 -0.21 -32.53 -8.12
CA ASP A 123 -1.12 -33.54 -8.63
C ASP A 123 -2.15 -33.90 -7.53
N SER A 124 -2.79 -32.86 -6.99
CA SER A 124 -3.75 -32.96 -5.90
C SER A 124 -5.16 -33.13 -6.47
N GLY A 125 -5.49 -34.33 -6.95
CA GLY A 125 -6.86 -34.87 -7.10
C GLY A 125 -7.99 -33.87 -7.46
N GLY A 126 -7.75 -32.96 -8.41
CA GLY A 126 -8.68 -31.91 -8.80
C GLY A 126 -8.07 -30.57 -9.27
N TRP A 127 -6.74 -30.47 -9.41
CA TRP A 127 -6.08 -29.30 -9.99
C TRP A 127 -5.54 -29.70 -11.37
N GLU A 128 -6.06 -29.10 -12.43
CA GLU A 128 -5.57 -29.31 -13.79
C GLU A 128 -4.70 -28.13 -14.23
N VAL A 129 -3.58 -28.42 -14.88
CA VAL A 129 -2.73 -27.40 -15.50
C VAL A 129 -3.30 -27.06 -16.86
N GLN A 130 -3.88 -25.87 -17.00
CA GLN A 130 -4.44 -25.36 -18.26
C GLN A 130 -3.63 -24.16 -18.77
N ARG A 131 -3.62 -23.93 -20.08
CA ARG A 131 -2.98 -22.73 -20.64
C ARG A 131 -3.85 -21.51 -20.33
N LEU A 132 -3.23 -20.39 -19.98
CA LEU A 132 -3.97 -19.17 -19.61
C LEU A 132 -4.97 -18.74 -20.70
N GLY A 133 -4.58 -18.82 -21.98
CA GLY A 133 -5.45 -18.49 -23.12
C GLY A 133 -6.63 -19.46 -23.34
N GLU A 134 -6.68 -20.59 -22.65
CA GLU A 134 -7.83 -21.51 -22.67
C GLU A 134 -8.88 -21.11 -21.61
N VAL A 135 -8.45 -20.38 -20.57
CA VAL A 135 -9.28 -20.02 -19.40
C VAL A 135 -9.75 -18.57 -19.46
N LEU A 136 -9.00 -17.70 -20.13
CA LEU A 136 -9.32 -16.29 -20.26
C LEU A 136 -9.01 -15.73 -21.66
N GLU A 137 -9.71 -14.66 -21.99
CA GLU A 137 -9.56 -13.89 -23.22
C GLU A 137 -9.14 -12.46 -22.87
N LEU A 138 -8.18 -11.91 -23.62
CA LEU A 138 -7.73 -10.52 -23.49
C LEU A 138 -8.38 -9.68 -24.57
N ASN A 139 -9.32 -8.82 -24.17
CA ASN A 139 -10.03 -7.91 -25.06
C ASN A 139 -9.38 -6.54 -25.09
N TYR A 140 -9.39 -5.90 -26.26
CA TYR A 140 -8.85 -4.56 -26.43
C TYR A 140 -9.76 -3.53 -25.78
N GLY A 141 -9.17 -2.61 -25.01
CA GLY A 141 -9.84 -1.37 -24.63
C GLY A 141 -10.12 -0.49 -25.85
N LYS A 142 -10.99 0.51 -25.65
CA LYS A 142 -11.46 1.41 -26.72
C LYS A 142 -10.84 2.79 -26.56
N ALA A 143 -10.42 3.44 -27.64
CA ALA A 143 -9.85 4.78 -27.55
C ALA A 143 -10.85 5.76 -26.89
N LEU A 144 -10.37 6.52 -25.90
CA LEU A 144 -11.12 7.59 -25.24
C LEU A 144 -10.13 8.67 -24.80
N LYS A 145 -10.05 9.73 -25.61
CA LYS A 145 -9.13 10.85 -25.35
C LYS A 145 -9.58 11.61 -24.11
N GLN A 146 -8.65 12.31 -23.49
CA GLN A 146 -8.94 13.08 -22.27
C GLN A 146 -10.03 14.13 -22.48
N GLU A 147 -10.05 14.77 -23.66
CA GLU A 147 -11.02 15.79 -24.05
C GLU A 147 -12.45 15.24 -24.17
N ASP A 148 -12.60 13.95 -24.51
CA ASP A 148 -13.89 13.28 -24.69
C ASP A 148 -14.46 12.73 -23.37
N ARG A 149 -13.69 12.82 -22.27
CA ARG A 149 -14.11 12.32 -20.96
C ARG A 149 -15.03 13.32 -20.29
N ARG A 150 -16.31 12.95 -20.22
CA ARG A 150 -17.37 13.75 -19.60
C ARG A 150 -17.36 13.77 -18.05
N GLY A 151 -16.33 13.22 -17.41
CA GLY A 151 -16.32 12.98 -15.96
C GLY A 151 -17.36 11.92 -15.54
N GLY A 152 -17.53 11.69 -14.25
CA GLY A 152 -18.45 10.68 -13.71
C GLY A 152 -17.75 9.74 -12.72
N ASP A 153 -18.45 8.66 -12.35
CA ASP A 153 -17.96 7.70 -11.36
C ASP A 153 -17.25 6.50 -11.99
N VAL A 154 -17.28 6.34 -13.33
CA VAL A 154 -16.67 5.19 -14.00
C VAL A 154 -15.16 5.42 -14.14
N PRO A 155 -14.29 4.63 -13.50
CA PRO A 155 -12.85 4.74 -13.67
C PRO A 155 -12.42 4.38 -15.11
N VAL A 156 -11.60 5.26 -15.70
CA VAL A 156 -10.96 5.03 -16.99
C VAL A 156 -9.56 4.48 -16.77
N TYR A 157 -9.27 3.29 -17.26
CA TYR A 157 -7.98 2.62 -17.10
C TYR A 157 -7.14 2.68 -18.37
N GLY A 158 -5.84 2.95 -18.22
CA GLY A 158 -4.80 2.71 -19.22
C GLY A 158 -3.71 1.77 -18.68
N SER A 159 -2.58 1.67 -19.38
CA SER A 159 -1.47 0.78 -18.96
C SER A 159 -0.88 1.08 -17.60
N SER A 160 -1.08 2.28 -17.07
CA SER A 160 -0.50 2.71 -15.79
C SER A 160 -1.54 2.77 -14.66
N GLY A 161 -2.75 2.25 -14.88
CA GLY A 161 -3.85 2.25 -13.92
C GLY A 161 -4.92 3.27 -14.30
N VAL A 162 -5.59 3.83 -13.29
CA VAL A 162 -6.65 4.82 -13.50
C VAL A 162 -6.05 6.13 -14.01
N VAL A 163 -6.53 6.61 -15.16
CA VAL A 163 -6.06 7.82 -15.85
C VAL A 163 -7.13 8.92 -15.91
N GLY A 164 -8.31 8.69 -15.34
CA GLY A 164 -9.43 9.64 -15.30
C GLY A 164 -10.74 8.93 -15.03
N HIS A 165 -11.85 9.64 -15.21
CA HIS A 165 -13.20 9.09 -15.06
C HIS A 165 -14.10 9.47 -16.24
N HIS A 166 -15.13 8.65 -16.47
CA HIS A 166 -16.13 8.83 -17.50
C HIS A 166 -17.53 8.53 -16.94
N ASP A 167 -18.55 8.84 -17.72
CA ASP A 167 -19.96 8.70 -17.32
C ASP A 167 -20.55 7.38 -17.82
N VAL A 168 -19.93 6.78 -18.85
CA VAL A 168 -20.38 5.54 -19.47
C VAL A 168 -19.27 4.49 -19.37
N PRO A 169 -19.57 3.28 -18.83
CA PRO A 169 -18.63 2.18 -18.81
C PRO A 169 -18.54 1.47 -20.16
N LEU A 170 -17.40 0.81 -20.39
CA LEU A 170 -17.23 -0.12 -21.50
C LEU A 170 -17.40 -1.56 -21.04
N VAL A 171 -17.04 -1.84 -19.78
CA VAL A 171 -17.02 -3.18 -19.19
C VAL A 171 -17.76 -3.12 -17.85
N ASN A 172 -18.72 -4.04 -17.66
CA ASN A 172 -19.38 -4.22 -16.38
C ASN A 172 -18.44 -4.94 -15.41
N GLY A 173 -18.31 -4.40 -14.22
CA GLY A 173 -17.45 -4.94 -13.18
C GLY A 173 -18.03 -6.18 -12.50
N PRO A 174 -17.23 -6.84 -11.65
CA PRO A 174 -15.81 -6.60 -11.43
C PRO A 174 -14.94 -7.21 -12.55
N GLY A 175 -13.73 -6.69 -12.74
CA GLY A 175 -12.84 -7.17 -13.81
C GLY A 175 -11.36 -6.84 -13.65
N ILE A 176 -10.55 -7.46 -14.52
CA ILE A 176 -9.09 -7.30 -14.55
C ILE A 176 -8.70 -6.49 -15.78
N VAL A 177 -7.80 -5.53 -15.59
CA VAL A 177 -7.18 -4.72 -16.64
C VAL A 177 -5.69 -5.04 -16.72
N VAL A 178 -5.18 -5.25 -17.94
CA VAL A 178 -3.77 -5.56 -18.21
C VAL A 178 -3.16 -4.48 -19.11
N GLY A 179 -2.04 -3.89 -18.71
CA GLY A 179 -1.36 -2.90 -19.54
C GLY A 179 -0.79 -3.49 -20.83
N ARG A 180 -1.10 -2.85 -21.98
CA ARG A 180 -0.69 -3.29 -23.33
C ARG A 180 0.42 -2.45 -23.93
N LYS A 181 0.46 -1.13 -23.67
CA LYS A 181 1.41 -0.21 -24.32
C LYS A 181 2.09 0.74 -23.32
N GLY A 182 3.42 0.83 -23.36
CA GLY A 182 4.21 1.63 -22.43
C GLY A 182 4.59 0.84 -21.18
N ASN A 183 3.61 0.49 -20.33
CA ASN A 183 3.82 -0.35 -19.16
C ASN A 183 3.16 -1.72 -19.37
N VAL A 184 3.83 -2.59 -20.12
CA VAL A 184 3.32 -3.91 -20.49
C VAL A 184 3.35 -4.85 -19.29
N GLY A 185 2.25 -5.52 -19.00
CA GLY A 185 2.16 -6.54 -17.93
C GLY A 185 1.83 -6.00 -16.55
N SER A 186 1.51 -4.71 -16.41
CA SER A 186 0.80 -4.21 -15.23
C SER A 186 -0.60 -4.84 -15.15
N ILE A 187 -1.04 -5.19 -13.95
CA ILE A 187 -2.36 -5.80 -13.72
C ILE A 187 -3.10 -4.93 -12.69
N PHE A 188 -4.34 -4.57 -13.00
CA PHE A 188 -5.22 -3.81 -12.13
C PHE A 188 -6.55 -4.55 -11.96
N TRP A 189 -7.15 -4.42 -10.78
CA TRP A 189 -8.48 -4.91 -10.48
C TRP A 189 -9.45 -3.72 -10.37
N SER A 190 -10.65 -3.89 -10.90
CA SER A 190 -11.78 -2.98 -10.69
C SER A 190 -12.93 -3.75 -10.04
N ASP A 191 -13.40 -3.26 -8.89
CA ASP A 191 -14.58 -3.78 -8.20
C ASP A 191 -15.90 -3.24 -8.80
N GLU A 192 -15.80 -2.22 -9.64
CA GLU A 192 -16.92 -1.47 -10.23
C GLU A 192 -16.88 -1.56 -11.76
N ASP A 193 -17.90 -1.03 -12.44
CA ASP A 193 -17.89 -0.88 -13.89
C ASP A 193 -16.76 0.07 -14.32
N PHE A 194 -16.10 -0.22 -15.44
CA PHE A 194 -14.90 0.51 -15.83
C PHE A 194 -14.75 0.69 -17.34
N TYR A 195 -13.85 1.59 -17.74
CA TYR A 195 -13.54 1.87 -19.13
C TYR A 195 -12.04 1.69 -19.43
N PRO A 196 -11.60 0.54 -19.95
CA PRO A 196 -10.23 0.37 -20.42
C PRO A 196 -10.03 1.08 -21.77
N ILE A 197 -8.99 1.89 -21.88
CA ILE A 197 -8.63 2.56 -23.14
C ILE A 197 -7.74 1.69 -24.03
N ASP A 198 -7.51 2.10 -25.27
CA ASP A 198 -6.74 1.38 -26.32
C ASP A 198 -5.29 1.00 -25.95
N THR A 199 -4.76 1.58 -24.87
CA THR A 199 -3.47 1.24 -24.28
C THR A 199 -3.52 0.06 -23.31
N ALA A 200 -4.70 -0.43 -22.93
CA ALA A 200 -4.89 -1.55 -22.02
C ALA A 200 -5.77 -2.66 -22.62
N TYR A 201 -5.65 -3.87 -22.09
CA TYR A 201 -6.57 -4.97 -22.27
C TYR A 201 -7.49 -5.09 -21.05
N PHE A 202 -8.66 -5.70 -21.24
CA PHE A 202 -9.46 -6.23 -20.13
C PHE A 202 -9.71 -7.72 -20.31
N VAL A 203 -9.83 -8.42 -19.20
CA VAL A 203 -9.97 -9.88 -19.18
C VAL A 203 -11.44 -10.25 -19.20
N THR A 204 -11.82 -11.16 -20.11
CA THR A 204 -13.06 -11.94 -19.97
C THR A 204 -12.72 -13.39 -19.65
N SER A 205 -13.43 -14.01 -18.72
CA SER A 205 -13.26 -15.43 -18.41
C SER A 205 -14.59 -16.17 -18.51
N LYS A 206 -14.51 -17.44 -18.91
CA LYS A 206 -15.63 -18.39 -18.86
C LYS A 206 -15.91 -18.84 -17.42
N MET A 207 -14.97 -18.61 -16.51
CA MET A 207 -15.09 -18.93 -15.09
C MET A 207 -15.50 -17.69 -14.29
N PRO A 208 -16.26 -17.84 -13.18
CA PRO A 208 -16.57 -16.71 -12.29
C PRO A 208 -15.30 -16.02 -11.79
N TYR A 209 -15.24 -14.68 -11.86
CA TYR A 209 -14.06 -13.86 -11.49
C TYR A 209 -13.65 -13.95 -10.00
N VAL A 210 -14.34 -14.77 -9.19
CA VAL A 210 -14.20 -14.88 -7.73
C VAL A 210 -12.84 -15.44 -7.29
N PHE A 211 -11.97 -15.88 -8.22
CA PHE A 211 -10.67 -16.48 -7.87
C PHE A 211 -9.42 -15.67 -8.31
N CYS A 212 -9.56 -14.58 -9.07
CA CYS A 212 -8.39 -13.90 -9.66
C CYS A 212 -7.93 -12.60 -8.95
N SER A 213 -8.67 -12.09 -7.96
CA SER A 213 -8.38 -10.76 -7.39
C SER A 213 -7.27 -10.72 -6.33
N THR A 214 -6.84 -11.86 -5.76
CA THR A 214 -5.81 -11.89 -4.71
C THR A 214 -4.39 -11.62 -5.23
N ILE A 215 -4.16 -11.71 -6.55
CA ILE A 215 -2.81 -11.62 -7.16
C ILE A 215 -2.49 -10.23 -7.73
N SER A 216 -3.49 -9.40 -8.01
CA SER A 216 -3.28 -8.15 -8.77
C SER A 216 -2.81 -6.95 -7.94
N ARG A 217 -2.78 -7.01 -6.60
CA ARG A 217 -2.51 -5.80 -5.80
C ARG A 217 -1.06 -5.39 -5.59
N ARG A 218 -0.01 -6.18 -5.90
CA ARG A 218 1.39 -5.70 -5.83
C ARG A 218 2.35 -6.39 -6.82
N ARG A 219 2.90 -5.58 -7.74
CA ARG A 219 4.13 -5.71 -8.57
C ARG A 219 4.53 -7.10 -9.11
N THR A 220 4.31 -7.23 -10.42
CA THR A 220 5.17 -7.89 -11.43
C THR A 220 6.45 -8.58 -10.94
N SER A 221 6.44 -9.92 -10.96
CA SER A 221 7.48 -10.71 -11.64
C SER A 221 6.94 -12.10 -11.95
N SER A 222 6.87 -12.39 -13.27
CA SER A 222 6.82 -13.70 -13.93
C SER A 222 5.80 -14.75 -13.47
N THR A 223 4.88 -15.02 -14.40
CA THR A 223 4.24 -16.32 -14.68
C THR A 223 3.60 -17.02 -13.49
N THR A 224 2.29 -16.87 -13.34
CA THR A 224 1.50 -17.73 -12.46
C THR A 224 0.28 -18.22 -13.21
N THR A 225 0.23 -19.53 -13.43
CA THR A 225 -0.90 -20.27 -13.96
C THR A 225 -2.01 -20.30 -12.90
N LEU A 226 -3.22 -19.93 -13.28
CA LEU A 226 -4.38 -19.87 -12.39
C LEU A 226 -5.15 -21.20 -12.45
N PRO A 227 -5.51 -21.82 -11.31
CA PRO A 227 -6.42 -22.96 -11.26
C PRO A 227 -7.86 -22.48 -11.05
N CYS A 228 -8.77 -22.97 -11.89
CA CYS A 228 -10.21 -22.73 -11.77
C CYS A 228 -10.91 -24.01 -11.33
N ARG A 229 -11.88 -23.89 -10.41
CA ARG A 229 -12.76 -24.99 -9.97
C ARG A 229 -14.16 -24.76 -10.52
N ALA A 230 -14.71 -25.81 -11.13
CA ALA A 230 -16.10 -25.92 -11.56
C ALA A 230 -17.09 -25.87 -10.38
#